data_AF-A0A354D0B9-F1
#
_entry.id   AF-A0A354D0B9-F1
#
_cell.length_a   1.000
_cell.length_b   1.000
_cell.length_c   1.000
_cell.angle_alpha   90.00
_cell.angle_beta   90.00
_cell.angle_gamma   90.00
#
_symmetry.space_group_name_H-M   'P 1'
#
loop_
_entity.id
_entity.type
_entity.pdbx_description
1 polymer ?
#
loop_
_entity_poly.entity_id
_entity_poly.type
_entity_poly.pdbx_seq_one_letter_code
_entity_poly.pdbx_strand_id
1 'polypeptide(L)'
;MSHDPQGYLALVLHTHLPFVRHPECDEFLEERWLFEAITETYLPLLERFHRLAEDQVPFRITMSLTPTLLAMLSDPLLQARYLRHLERLVELADKELARTKDQSEFHALAQYYHRRFTTAQRQFTESYHGNLIAPFRELMERGYLELITSAATHGYLPLMDIQPAAVRAQLAVGVQAFEQAFGRRPAGIWLPECGYHPGHEAFLKALGIQYFLLDAHGALFGSPRPAHGVAAPVACPNGVAAFGRDLESSKSVWSAKEGYPGDGDYRDFYRDIGFDLEYDYIRPYLNGDGARLQTGFKYYRITGTTDDKAPYDPARALEKTAIHAGNFLFNRERQIEHCASLMNQRPIVVSPYDAELFGHWWFEGPDWLERLIRKVHDDQNVFRLTTPSEYLAREPSRQVIQPTMSSWGYQGYNEVWLNGSNDWIYRHLHKMVDRMVEMANRHPQADGVQRRALNQMARELLLAQSSDWAFILKTQTHTTYAYRRLRDHLGRFSRLYDELTRHELHEPWLAELEAADNLFPFLDYRVYATASSA
;
A
#
# COMPACT_ATOMS: atom_id res chain seq x y z
N MET A 1 30.51 13.80 -18.46
CA MET A 1 30.40 14.89 -17.46
C MET A 1 28.97 14.89 -16.97
N SER A 2 28.73 14.65 -15.68
CA SER A 2 27.37 14.64 -15.13
C SER A 2 26.82 16.07 -15.17
N HIS A 3 25.97 16.39 -16.15
CA HIS A 3 25.19 17.62 -16.14
C HIS A 3 24.28 17.62 -14.91
N ASP A 4 24.31 18.73 -14.18
CA ASP A 4 23.45 18.94 -13.02
C ASP A 4 22.00 19.10 -13.49
N PRO A 5 21.03 18.30 -13.02
CA PRO A 5 19.66 18.39 -13.52
C PRO A 5 19.01 19.73 -13.16
N GLN A 6 18.04 20.14 -13.99
CA GLN A 6 17.21 21.31 -13.71
C GLN A 6 16.18 21.03 -12.61
N GLY A 7 15.79 19.76 -12.41
CA GLY A 7 14.87 19.35 -11.35
C GLY A 7 14.84 17.85 -11.14
N TYR A 8 13.85 17.39 -10.37
CA TYR A 8 13.73 15.99 -9.98
C TYR A 8 12.30 15.46 -10.09
N LEU A 9 12.19 14.14 -10.27
CA LEU A 9 10.94 13.39 -10.19
C LEU A 9 11.07 12.34 -9.07
N ALA A 10 10.18 12.39 -8.10
CA ALA A 10 10.05 11.36 -7.06
C ALA A 10 8.79 10.53 -7.30
N LEU A 11 8.99 9.31 -7.77
CA LEU A 11 7.94 8.29 -7.86
C LEU A 11 7.78 7.65 -6.48
N VAL A 12 6.55 7.65 -5.96
CA VAL A 12 6.21 7.08 -4.65
C VAL A 12 5.11 6.03 -4.83
N LEU A 13 5.35 4.80 -4.43
CA LEU A 13 4.35 3.72 -4.49
C LEU A 13 3.88 3.37 -3.08
N HIS A 14 2.58 3.54 -2.83
CA HIS A 14 1.96 3.17 -1.58
C HIS A 14 1.48 1.71 -1.62
N THR A 15 2.08 0.82 -0.85
CA THR A 15 1.75 -0.62 -0.85
C THR A 15 1.07 -1.02 0.45
N HIS A 16 -0.23 -1.30 0.37
CA HIS A 16 -1.06 -1.55 1.53
C HIS A 16 -2.16 -2.59 1.28
N LEU A 17 -2.36 -3.45 2.28
CA LEU A 17 -3.55 -4.26 2.45
C LEU A 17 -3.93 -4.30 3.93
N PRO A 18 -5.24 -4.32 4.27
CA PRO A 18 -5.70 -4.57 5.62
C PRO A 18 -5.20 -5.93 6.11
N PHE A 19 -5.04 -6.10 7.41
CA PHE A 19 -4.65 -7.39 7.96
C PHE A 19 -5.78 -8.42 7.80
N VAL A 20 -5.61 -9.35 6.85
CA VAL A 20 -6.56 -10.42 6.54
C VAL A 20 -5.85 -11.76 6.72
N ARG A 21 -6.27 -12.50 7.76
CA ARG A 21 -5.71 -13.79 8.11
C ARG A 21 -6.76 -14.60 8.87
N HIS A 22 -7.17 -15.72 8.30
CA HIS A 22 -8.26 -16.54 8.82
C HIS A 22 -7.80 -18.00 8.99
N PRO A 23 -7.06 -18.33 10.07
CA PRO A 23 -6.61 -19.70 10.31
C PRO A 23 -7.77 -20.68 10.58
N GLU A 24 -8.94 -20.18 10.96
CA GLU A 24 -10.14 -20.98 11.23
C GLU A 24 -10.82 -21.55 9.98
N CYS A 25 -10.42 -21.11 8.78
CA CYS A 25 -10.95 -21.58 7.49
C CYS A 25 -9.79 -22.06 6.61
N ASP A 26 -9.93 -23.17 5.89
CA ASP A 26 -8.87 -23.67 4.99
C ASP A 26 -8.64 -22.73 3.78
N GLU A 27 -9.71 -22.12 3.30
CA GLU A 27 -9.73 -21.10 2.25
C GLU A 27 -10.65 -19.96 2.67
N PHE A 28 -10.24 -18.71 2.42
CA PHE A 28 -11.00 -17.52 2.74
C PHE A 28 -10.90 -16.51 1.60
N LEU A 29 -12.03 -15.94 1.16
CA LEU A 29 -12.11 -15.14 -0.06
C LEU A 29 -11.18 -13.92 0.01
N GLU A 30 -11.21 -13.19 1.12
CA GLU A 30 -10.48 -11.94 1.28
C GLU A 30 -8.96 -12.15 1.38
N GLU A 31 -8.46 -13.36 1.67
CA GLU A 31 -7.01 -13.65 1.59
C GLU A 31 -6.49 -13.61 0.15
N ARG A 32 -7.38 -13.77 -0.85
CA ARG A 32 -7.02 -13.66 -2.26
C ARG A 32 -6.53 -12.27 -2.64
N TRP A 33 -6.94 -11.21 -1.93
CA TRP A 33 -6.43 -9.87 -2.17
C TRP A 33 -4.91 -9.81 -2.03
N LEU A 34 -4.35 -10.50 -1.02
CA LEU A 34 -2.91 -10.62 -0.84
C LEU A 34 -2.26 -11.42 -1.97
N PHE A 35 -2.87 -12.55 -2.35
CA PHE A 35 -2.29 -13.44 -3.37
C PHE A 35 -2.29 -12.79 -4.77
N GLU A 36 -3.35 -12.07 -5.09
CA GLU A 36 -3.48 -11.29 -6.33
C GLU A 36 -2.48 -10.13 -6.32
N ALA A 37 -2.35 -9.39 -5.22
CA ALA A 37 -1.36 -8.31 -5.12
C ALA A 37 0.08 -8.81 -5.26
N ILE A 38 0.44 -9.95 -4.64
CA ILE A 38 1.77 -10.55 -4.80
C ILE A 38 2.01 -10.93 -6.27
N THR A 39 1.07 -11.64 -6.90
CA THR A 39 1.23 -12.21 -8.25
C THR A 39 1.16 -11.16 -9.36
N GLU A 40 0.27 -10.18 -9.21
CA GLU A 40 0.00 -9.18 -10.24
C GLU A 40 0.84 -7.92 -10.06
N THR A 41 1.29 -7.60 -8.83
CA THR A 41 2.00 -6.33 -8.53
C THR A 41 3.41 -6.58 -7.96
N TYR A 42 3.54 -7.25 -6.82
CA TYR A 42 4.81 -7.23 -6.06
C TYR A 42 5.93 -8.00 -6.76
N LEU A 43 5.66 -9.22 -7.22
CA LEU A 43 6.63 -10.02 -7.96
C LEU A 43 7.01 -9.34 -9.30
N PRO A 44 6.08 -8.84 -10.12
CA PRO A 44 6.42 -8.08 -11.32
C PRO A 44 7.24 -6.82 -11.08
N LEU A 45 6.92 -6.03 -10.04
CA LEU A 45 7.70 -4.85 -9.69
C LEU A 45 9.13 -5.22 -9.29
N LEU A 46 9.29 -6.22 -8.42
CA LEU A 46 10.60 -6.75 -8.04
C LEU A 46 11.38 -7.22 -9.26
N GLU A 47 10.75 -7.97 -10.17
CA GLU A 47 11.38 -8.42 -11.42
C GLU A 47 11.91 -7.24 -12.25
N ARG A 48 11.12 -6.17 -12.41
CA ARG A 48 11.54 -4.98 -13.17
C ARG A 48 12.65 -4.22 -12.47
N PHE A 49 12.57 -4.06 -11.15
CA PHE A 49 13.59 -3.37 -10.37
C PHE A 49 14.92 -4.11 -10.35
N HIS A 50 14.91 -5.44 -10.20
CA HIS A 50 16.13 -6.24 -10.30
C HIS A 50 16.74 -6.15 -11.69
N ARG A 51 15.95 -6.26 -12.76
CA ARG A 51 16.44 -6.11 -14.14
C ARG A 51 17.07 -4.75 -14.38
N LEU A 52 16.42 -3.66 -13.96
CA LEU A 52 16.97 -2.31 -14.07
C LEU A 52 18.30 -2.18 -13.30
N ALA A 53 18.38 -2.80 -12.13
CA ALA A 53 19.58 -2.78 -11.30
C ALA A 53 20.72 -3.65 -11.86
N GLU A 54 20.40 -4.78 -12.51
CA GLU A 54 21.34 -5.63 -13.26
C GLU A 54 21.89 -4.91 -14.49
N ASP A 55 21.03 -4.18 -15.20
CA ASP A 55 21.40 -3.33 -16.34
C ASP A 55 22.09 -2.02 -15.90
N GLN A 56 22.33 -1.84 -14.60
CA GLN A 56 23.00 -0.68 -14.01
C GLN A 56 22.31 0.67 -14.28
N VAL A 57 20.99 0.67 -14.51
CA VAL A 57 20.20 1.90 -14.64
C VAL A 57 20.05 2.53 -13.24
N PRO A 58 20.59 3.72 -12.96
CA PRO A 58 20.69 4.28 -11.61
C PRO A 58 19.37 4.94 -11.15
N PHE A 59 18.30 4.16 -11.07
CA PHE A 59 16.97 4.65 -10.73
C PHE A 59 16.77 4.85 -9.22
N ARG A 60 15.73 5.64 -8.87
CA ARG A 60 15.31 5.93 -7.51
C ARG A 60 13.79 5.89 -7.42
N ILE A 61 13.25 5.07 -6.53
CA ILE A 61 11.82 5.00 -6.24
C ILE A 61 11.62 4.94 -4.74
N THR A 62 10.58 5.60 -4.24
CA THR A 62 10.14 5.44 -2.85
C THR A 62 8.99 4.46 -2.79
N MET A 63 9.02 3.51 -1.86
CA MET A 63 7.94 2.56 -1.65
C MET A 63 7.54 2.53 -0.17
N SER A 64 6.26 2.68 0.14
CA SER A 64 5.79 2.40 1.50
C SER A 64 5.37 0.94 1.60
N LEU A 65 5.91 0.21 2.58
CA LEU A 65 5.41 -1.12 2.93
C LEU A 65 4.72 -1.01 4.29
N THR A 66 3.39 -1.10 4.28
CA THR A 66 2.62 -0.92 5.52
C THR A 66 2.88 -2.05 6.52
N PRO A 67 2.83 -1.78 7.84
CA PRO A 67 3.12 -2.79 8.86
C PRO A 67 2.19 -4.02 8.81
N THR A 68 0.92 -3.86 8.44
CA THR A 68 -0.01 -4.99 8.23
C THR A 68 0.42 -5.87 7.07
N LEU A 69 0.84 -5.27 5.97
CA LEU A 69 1.33 -5.99 4.81
C LEU A 69 2.62 -6.75 5.13
N LEU A 70 3.58 -6.11 5.82
CA LEU A 70 4.82 -6.77 6.25
C LEU A 70 4.51 -8.00 7.13
N ALA A 71 3.58 -7.86 8.07
CA ALA A 71 3.15 -8.98 8.92
C ALA A 71 2.59 -10.13 8.07
N MET A 72 1.71 -9.84 7.11
CA MET A 72 1.13 -10.87 6.24
C MET A 72 2.15 -11.53 5.31
N LEU A 73 3.07 -10.76 4.71
CA LEU A 73 4.13 -11.30 3.84
C LEU A 73 5.12 -12.20 4.59
N SER A 74 5.25 -12.01 5.91
CA SER A 74 6.11 -12.81 6.79
C SER A 74 5.39 -13.98 7.48
N ASP A 75 4.07 -14.10 7.34
CA ASP A 75 3.28 -15.11 8.05
C ASP A 75 3.36 -16.48 7.35
N PRO A 76 3.85 -17.55 8.03
CA PRO A 76 4.03 -18.85 7.40
C PRO A 76 2.75 -19.51 6.88
N LEU A 77 1.59 -19.24 7.52
CA LEU A 77 0.31 -19.76 7.05
C LEU A 77 -0.06 -19.13 5.71
N LEU A 78 0.06 -17.81 5.60
CA LEU A 78 -0.24 -17.08 4.36
C LEU A 78 0.76 -17.41 3.25
N GLN A 79 2.04 -17.57 3.56
CA GLN A 79 3.05 -18.03 2.59
C GLN A 79 2.72 -19.42 2.02
N ALA A 80 2.33 -20.36 2.88
CA ALA A 80 1.93 -21.70 2.45
C ALA A 80 0.63 -21.68 1.61
N ARG A 81 -0.34 -20.84 1.97
CA ARG A 81 -1.58 -20.64 1.19
C ARG A 81 -1.31 -20.01 -0.16
N TYR A 82 -0.41 -19.03 -0.22
CA TYR A 82 0.00 -18.40 -1.46
C TYR A 82 0.67 -19.40 -2.42
N LEU A 83 1.53 -20.30 -1.90
CA LEU A 83 2.11 -21.36 -2.71
C LEU A 83 1.04 -22.27 -3.32
N ARG A 84 0.06 -22.72 -2.52
CA ARG A 84 -1.08 -23.51 -3.03
C ARG A 84 -1.90 -22.76 -4.07
N HIS A 85 -2.07 -21.45 -3.89
CA HIS A 85 -2.75 -20.60 -4.87
C HIS A 85 -2.00 -20.58 -6.21
N LEU A 86 -0.67 -20.40 -6.19
CA LEU A 86 0.17 -20.46 -7.39
C LEU A 86 0.11 -21.84 -8.07
N GLU A 87 0.15 -22.93 -7.31
CA GLU A 87 -0.01 -24.29 -7.84
C GLU A 87 -1.34 -24.46 -8.58
N ARG A 88 -2.44 -23.96 -7.99
CA ARG A 88 -3.77 -23.96 -8.65
C ARG A 88 -3.80 -23.12 -9.92
N LEU A 89 -3.12 -21.97 -9.95
CA LEU A 89 -3.01 -21.13 -11.15
C LEU A 89 -2.21 -21.82 -12.26
N VAL A 90 -1.11 -22.50 -11.94
CA VAL A 90 -0.34 -23.29 -12.91
C VAL A 90 -1.17 -24.45 -13.45
N GLU A 91 -1.89 -25.17 -12.58
CA GLU A 91 -2.80 -26.24 -13.02
C GLU A 91 -3.88 -25.72 -13.97
N LEU A 92 -4.50 -24.58 -13.66
CA LEU A 92 -5.48 -23.94 -14.56
C LEU A 92 -4.83 -23.51 -15.88
N ALA A 93 -3.59 -23.01 -15.85
CA ALA A 93 -2.86 -22.65 -17.06
C ALA A 93 -2.65 -23.86 -17.98
N ASP A 94 -2.32 -25.03 -17.43
CA ASP A 94 -2.18 -26.27 -18.20
C ASP A 94 -3.50 -26.69 -18.85
N LYS A 95 -4.63 -26.58 -18.12
CA LYS A 95 -5.95 -26.86 -18.69
C LYS A 95 -6.34 -25.86 -19.78
N GLU A 96 -5.98 -24.59 -19.60
CA GLU A 96 -6.23 -23.54 -20.59
C GLU A 96 -5.41 -23.74 -21.86
N LEU A 97 -4.15 -24.18 -21.75
CA LEU A 97 -3.32 -24.57 -22.90
C LEU A 97 -3.99 -25.67 -23.73
N ALA A 98 -4.51 -26.70 -23.08
CA ALA A 98 -5.21 -27.79 -23.75
C ALA A 98 -6.54 -27.32 -24.38
N ARG A 99 -7.32 -26.51 -23.67
CA ARG A 99 -8.63 -26.01 -24.13
C ARG A 99 -8.50 -25.08 -25.34
N THR A 100 -7.47 -24.24 -25.35
CA THR A 100 -7.28 -23.19 -26.37
C THR A 100 -6.46 -23.66 -27.57
N LYS A 101 -5.96 -24.90 -27.62
CA LYS A 101 -5.02 -25.41 -28.64
C LYS A 101 -5.43 -25.13 -30.10
N ASP A 102 -6.73 -25.13 -30.40
CA ASP A 102 -7.27 -24.93 -31.75
C ASP A 102 -7.72 -23.46 -31.99
N GLN A 103 -7.45 -22.57 -31.03
CA GLN A 103 -7.77 -21.14 -31.05
C GLN A 103 -6.46 -20.35 -30.94
N SER A 104 -5.77 -20.14 -32.06
CA SER A 104 -4.38 -19.62 -32.11
C SER A 104 -4.13 -18.39 -31.24
N GLU A 105 -5.03 -17.40 -31.27
CA GLU A 105 -4.93 -16.16 -30.50
C GLU A 105 -5.03 -16.40 -28.99
N PHE A 106 -6.05 -17.12 -28.53
CA PHE A 106 -6.21 -17.47 -27.12
C PHE A 106 -5.17 -18.48 -26.64
N HIS A 107 -4.64 -19.33 -27.52
CA HIS A 107 -3.56 -20.24 -27.19
C HIS A 107 -2.27 -19.51 -26.87
N ALA A 108 -1.92 -18.49 -27.66
CA ALA A 108 -0.76 -17.65 -27.38
C ALA A 108 -0.89 -16.93 -26.03
N LEU A 109 -2.10 -16.50 -25.68
CA LEU A 109 -2.40 -15.90 -24.37
C LEU A 109 -2.33 -16.94 -23.23
N ALA A 110 -2.85 -18.14 -23.41
CA ALA A 110 -2.72 -19.22 -22.42
C ALA A 110 -1.24 -19.56 -22.16
N GLN A 111 -0.40 -19.60 -23.21
CA GLN A 111 1.05 -19.76 -23.08
C GLN A 111 1.71 -18.58 -22.34
N TYR A 112 1.24 -17.36 -22.59
CA TYR A 112 1.70 -16.17 -21.87
C TYR A 112 1.42 -16.27 -20.36
N TYR A 113 0.19 -16.62 -19.98
CA TYR A 113 -0.17 -16.80 -18.56
C TYR A 113 0.55 -17.98 -17.91
N HIS A 114 0.68 -19.12 -18.61
CA HIS A 114 1.44 -20.26 -18.12
C HIS A 114 2.88 -19.86 -17.78
N ARG A 115 3.58 -19.16 -18.68
CA ARG A 115 4.95 -18.65 -18.42
C ARG A 115 4.98 -17.69 -17.23
N ARG A 116 3.99 -16.80 -17.11
CA ARG A 116 3.91 -15.85 -16.01
C ARG A 116 3.76 -16.55 -14.66
N PHE A 117 2.80 -17.46 -14.52
CA PHE A 117 2.55 -18.13 -13.24
C PHE A 117 3.65 -19.12 -12.85
N THR A 118 4.23 -19.83 -13.81
CA THR A 118 5.41 -20.67 -13.55
C THR A 118 6.63 -19.84 -13.15
N THR A 119 6.82 -18.65 -13.73
CA THR A 119 7.89 -17.72 -13.30
C THR A 119 7.63 -17.19 -11.89
N ALA A 120 6.41 -16.76 -11.58
CA ALA A 120 6.05 -16.31 -10.24
C ALA A 120 6.27 -17.40 -9.18
N GLN A 121 5.90 -18.65 -9.49
CA GLN A 121 6.17 -19.80 -8.63
C GLN A 121 7.67 -19.99 -8.38
N ARG A 122 8.51 -20.00 -9.42
CA ARG A 122 9.97 -20.13 -9.26
C ARG A 122 10.58 -18.96 -8.50
N GLN A 123 10.14 -17.73 -8.75
CA GLN A 123 10.61 -16.56 -8.00
C GLN A 123 10.30 -16.73 -6.52
N PHE A 124 9.07 -17.10 -6.18
CA PHE A 124 8.66 -17.28 -4.80
C PHE A 124 9.41 -18.43 -4.11
N THR A 125 9.54 -19.60 -4.75
CA THR A 125 10.10 -20.81 -4.12
C THR A 125 11.62 -20.93 -4.24
N GLU A 126 12.17 -20.66 -5.43
CA GLU A 126 13.59 -20.87 -5.75
C GLU A 126 14.42 -19.60 -5.52
N SER A 127 13.92 -18.42 -5.91
CA SER A 127 14.71 -17.18 -5.79
C SER A 127 14.59 -16.52 -4.42
N TYR A 128 13.37 -16.47 -3.86
CA TYR A 128 13.08 -15.77 -2.60
C TYR A 128 12.84 -16.70 -1.42
N HIS A 129 12.72 -18.01 -1.65
CA HIS A 129 12.51 -19.03 -0.61
C HIS A 129 11.37 -18.69 0.36
N GLY A 130 10.25 -18.18 -0.19
CA GLY A 130 9.07 -17.75 0.56
C GLY A 130 9.17 -16.36 1.20
N ASN A 131 10.36 -15.74 1.24
CA ASN A 131 10.58 -14.45 1.88
C ASN A 131 10.54 -13.28 0.88
N LEU A 132 9.36 -12.69 0.73
CA LEU A 132 9.15 -11.55 -0.17
C LEU A 132 9.69 -10.22 0.38
N ILE A 133 10.06 -10.13 1.66
CA ILE A 133 10.61 -8.90 2.27
C ILE A 133 12.10 -8.74 1.90
N ALA A 134 12.83 -9.85 1.84
CA ALA A 134 14.26 -9.86 1.53
C ALA A 134 14.65 -9.14 0.22
N PRO A 135 14.00 -9.35 -0.94
CA PRO A 135 14.37 -8.65 -2.17
C PRO A 135 14.12 -7.14 -2.12
N PHE A 136 13.08 -6.66 -1.42
CA PHE A 136 12.89 -5.22 -1.19
C PHE A 136 14.03 -4.65 -0.34
N ARG A 137 14.44 -5.37 0.71
CA ARG A 137 15.56 -4.97 1.56
C ARG A 137 16.87 -4.88 0.76
N GLU A 138 17.14 -5.85 -0.11
CA GLU A 138 18.31 -5.84 -0.98
C GLU A 138 18.35 -4.59 -1.88
N LEU A 139 17.25 -4.29 -2.57
CA LEU A 139 17.15 -3.10 -3.43
C LEU A 139 17.29 -1.79 -2.64
N MET A 140 16.81 -1.76 -1.39
CA MET A 140 17.00 -0.64 -0.47
C MET A 140 18.47 -0.49 -0.03
N GLU A 141 19.15 -1.58 0.30
CA GLU A 141 20.58 -1.58 0.66
C GLU A 141 21.47 -1.16 -0.51
N ARG A 142 21.10 -1.51 -1.74
CA ARG A 142 21.76 -1.09 -2.97
C ARG A 142 21.43 0.35 -3.38
N GLY A 143 20.51 1.02 -2.69
CA GLY A 143 20.15 2.43 -2.92
C GLY A 143 19.24 2.68 -4.12
N TYR A 144 18.58 1.65 -4.65
CA TYR A 144 17.58 1.79 -5.73
C TYR A 144 16.19 2.14 -5.19
N LEU A 145 15.84 1.58 -4.04
CA LEU A 145 14.59 1.88 -3.33
C LEU A 145 14.85 2.66 -2.03
N GLU A 146 14.01 3.65 -1.77
CA GLU A 146 13.79 4.15 -0.41
C GLU A 146 12.50 3.50 0.13
N LEU A 147 12.63 2.65 1.15
CA LEU A 147 11.47 2.08 1.83
C LEU A 147 11.04 2.98 2.97
N ILE A 148 9.74 3.26 3.07
CA ILE A 148 9.12 4.01 4.17
C ILE A 148 8.04 3.20 4.86
N THR A 149 7.67 3.59 6.08
CA THR A 149 6.60 2.93 6.86
C THR A 149 5.26 3.65 6.71
N SER A 150 4.25 3.17 7.44
CA SER A 150 2.99 3.85 7.70
C SER A 150 2.56 3.63 9.17
N ALA A 151 1.36 4.07 9.53
CA ALA A 151 0.73 3.72 10.80
C ALA A 151 0.53 2.19 10.90
N ALA A 152 0.56 1.66 12.12
CA ALA A 152 0.51 0.23 12.44
C ALA A 152 -0.57 -0.53 11.66
N THR A 153 -1.81 -0.05 11.67
CA THR A 153 -2.92 -0.69 10.95
C THR A 153 -3.52 0.21 9.90
N HIS A 154 -2.73 1.15 9.37
CA HIS A 154 -3.21 2.15 8.44
C HIS A 154 -4.42 2.94 8.99
N GLY A 155 -4.46 3.18 10.30
CA GLY A 155 -5.58 3.85 10.93
C GLY A 155 -5.66 5.33 10.56
N TYR A 156 -6.87 5.82 10.28
CA TYR A 156 -7.08 7.21 9.82
C TYR A 156 -6.86 8.22 10.96
N LEU A 157 -5.62 8.71 11.06
CA LEU A 157 -5.13 9.49 12.19
C LEU A 157 -5.94 10.76 12.50
N PRO A 158 -6.44 11.55 11.52
CA PRO A 158 -7.16 12.79 11.83
C PRO A 158 -8.41 12.59 12.72
N LEU A 159 -9.05 11.42 12.65
CA LEU A 159 -10.22 11.11 13.49
C LEU A 159 -9.85 10.49 14.84
N MET A 160 -8.57 10.24 15.06
CA MET A 160 -8.00 9.79 16.33
C MET A 160 -7.44 10.94 17.17
N ASP A 161 -7.33 12.16 16.62
CA ASP A 161 -6.65 13.30 17.26
C ASP A 161 -7.29 13.73 18.60
N ILE A 162 -8.59 13.47 18.78
CA ILE A 162 -9.29 13.61 20.08
C ILE A 162 -8.61 12.78 21.20
N GLN A 163 -7.86 11.74 20.83
CA GLN A 163 -7.10 10.89 21.74
C GLN A 163 -5.67 10.69 21.22
N PRO A 164 -4.75 11.61 21.56
CA PRO A 164 -3.34 11.58 21.16
C PRO A 164 -2.61 10.24 21.39
N ALA A 165 -3.04 9.46 22.39
CA ALA A 165 -2.49 8.14 22.67
C ALA A 165 -2.69 7.14 21.51
N ALA A 166 -3.82 7.22 20.78
CA ALA A 166 -4.08 6.38 19.61
C ALA A 166 -3.14 6.75 18.46
N VAL A 167 -3.00 8.04 18.16
CA VAL A 167 -2.08 8.53 17.12
C VAL A 167 -0.64 8.11 17.43
N ARG A 168 -0.18 8.33 18.67
CA ARG A 168 1.16 7.91 19.12
C ARG A 168 1.36 6.40 18.98
N ALA A 169 0.40 5.58 19.42
CA ALA A 169 0.50 4.13 19.35
C ALA A 169 0.57 3.63 17.90
N GLN A 170 -0.31 4.13 17.03
CA GLN A 170 -0.30 3.82 15.60
C GLN A 170 1.06 4.11 14.95
N LEU A 171 1.63 5.29 15.22
CA LEU A 171 2.91 5.70 14.62
C LEU A 171 4.10 4.94 15.23
N ALA A 172 4.16 4.80 16.56
CA ALA A 172 5.27 4.13 17.24
C ALA A 172 5.37 2.65 16.87
N VAL A 173 4.23 1.93 16.85
CA VAL A 173 4.18 0.52 16.46
C VAL A 173 4.51 0.35 14.98
N GLY A 174 4.08 1.27 14.12
CA GLY A 174 4.42 1.24 12.68
C GLY A 174 5.91 1.46 12.40
N VAL A 175 6.57 2.37 13.15
CA VAL A 175 8.02 2.55 13.08
C VAL A 175 8.76 1.32 13.59
N GLN A 176 8.31 0.73 14.71
CA GLN A 176 8.91 -0.47 15.27
C GLN A 176 8.78 -1.68 14.32
N ALA A 177 7.63 -1.86 13.67
CA ALA A 177 7.42 -2.92 12.68
C ALA A 177 8.39 -2.81 11.51
N PHE A 178 8.59 -1.59 11.00
CA PHE A 178 9.55 -1.33 9.94
C PHE A 178 10.99 -1.63 10.38
N GLU A 179 11.37 -1.20 11.59
CA GLU A 179 12.71 -1.45 12.14
C GLU A 179 12.98 -2.95 12.31
N GLN A 180 11.97 -3.74 12.71
CA GLN A 180 12.11 -5.21 12.77
C GLN A 180 12.27 -5.86 11.39
N ALA A 181 11.56 -5.37 10.38
CA ALA A 181 11.63 -5.93 9.03
C ALA A 181 12.94 -5.58 8.31
N PHE A 182 13.46 -4.37 8.51
CA PHE A 182 14.56 -3.81 7.71
C PHE A 182 15.84 -3.48 8.48
N GLY A 183 15.84 -3.65 9.81
CA GLY A 183 17.01 -3.44 10.66
C GLY A 183 17.45 -1.98 10.84
N ARG A 184 16.62 -1.02 10.39
CA ARG A 184 16.86 0.42 10.52
C ARG A 184 15.54 1.18 10.62
N ARG A 185 15.57 2.36 11.23
CA ARG A 185 14.41 3.25 11.29
C ARG A 185 14.11 3.88 9.92
N PRO A 186 12.83 4.09 9.58
CA PRO A 186 12.45 4.74 8.33
C PRO A 186 12.71 6.26 8.41
N ALA A 187 13.22 6.84 7.32
CA ALA A 187 13.40 8.29 7.22
C ALA A 187 12.08 9.02 6.91
N GLY A 188 11.21 8.40 6.11
CA GLY A 188 9.90 8.94 5.77
C GLY A 188 8.75 8.09 6.28
N ILE A 189 7.54 8.65 6.19
CA ILE A 189 6.30 7.92 6.47
C ILE A 189 5.22 8.27 5.44
N TRP A 190 4.46 7.26 5.04
CA TRP A 190 3.17 7.44 4.42
C TRP A 190 2.11 7.56 5.52
N LEU A 191 1.58 8.76 5.74
CA LEU A 191 0.41 8.89 6.62
C LEU A 191 -0.79 8.22 5.95
N PRO A 192 -1.57 7.38 6.66
CA PRO A 192 -2.71 6.72 6.06
C PRO A 192 -3.60 7.71 5.34
N GLU A 193 -3.78 7.46 4.05
CA GLU A 193 -4.63 8.29 3.17
C GLU A 193 -4.14 9.74 2.97
N CYS A 194 -2.84 9.98 3.17
CA CYS A 194 -2.27 11.31 3.36
C CYS A 194 -3.03 12.12 4.43
N GLY A 195 -3.66 11.42 5.38
CA GLY A 195 -4.50 11.95 6.45
C GLY A 195 -3.66 12.69 7.48
N TYR A 196 -3.63 14.01 7.36
CA TYR A 196 -2.86 14.89 8.21
C TYR A 196 -3.77 15.84 8.97
N HIS A 197 -3.42 16.10 10.23
CA HIS A 197 -3.98 17.15 11.06
C HIS A 197 -2.81 17.95 11.68
N PRO A 198 -2.89 19.29 11.77
CA PRO A 198 -1.87 20.11 12.43
C PRO A 198 -1.54 19.60 13.84
N GLY A 199 -0.26 19.39 14.13
CA GLY A 199 0.22 18.79 15.37
C GLY A 199 0.67 17.34 15.21
N HIS A 200 0.21 16.61 14.17
CA HIS A 200 0.69 15.25 13.91
C HIS A 200 2.21 15.18 13.71
N GLU A 201 2.80 16.22 13.14
CA GLU A 201 4.24 16.35 12.94
C GLU A 201 5.04 16.24 14.25
N ALA A 202 4.44 16.54 15.41
CA ALA A 202 5.10 16.40 16.70
C ALA A 202 5.39 14.94 17.04
N PHE A 203 4.43 14.04 16.79
CA PHE A 203 4.62 12.59 16.94
C PHE A 203 5.64 12.06 15.94
N LEU A 204 5.60 12.56 14.70
CA LEU A 204 6.57 12.20 13.66
C LEU A 204 8.00 12.57 14.08
N LYS A 205 8.19 13.80 14.57
CA LYS A 205 9.49 14.28 15.05
C LYS A 205 10.03 13.45 16.20
N ALA A 206 9.19 13.12 17.17
CA ALA A 206 9.54 12.27 18.31
C ALA A 206 10.08 10.90 17.87
N LEU A 207 9.50 10.33 16.81
CA LEU A 207 9.91 9.03 16.26
C LEU A 207 11.12 9.12 15.31
N GLY A 208 11.65 10.32 15.06
CA GLY A 208 12.78 10.54 14.15
C GLY A 208 12.41 10.55 12.67
N ILE A 209 11.12 10.64 12.34
CA ILE A 209 10.65 10.78 10.95
C ILE A 209 11.05 12.16 10.42
N GLN A 210 11.67 12.17 9.25
CA GLN A 210 12.20 13.36 8.59
C GLN A 210 11.19 13.97 7.61
N TYR A 211 10.36 13.16 6.98
CA TYR A 211 9.35 13.64 6.05
C TYR A 211 8.08 12.79 5.98
N PHE A 212 7.02 13.39 5.43
CA PHE A 212 5.79 12.70 5.07
C PHE A 212 5.18 13.27 3.78
N LEU A 213 4.19 12.56 3.25
CA LEU A 213 3.47 12.91 2.04
C LEU A 213 2.12 13.56 2.41
N LEU A 214 1.71 14.55 1.62
CA LEU A 214 0.45 15.28 1.75
C LEU A 214 -0.31 15.29 0.43
N ASP A 215 -1.62 15.47 0.51
CA ASP A 215 -2.36 15.95 -0.66
C ASP A 215 -1.92 17.39 -1.01
N ALA A 216 -2.06 17.77 -2.28
CA ALA A 216 -1.68 19.08 -2.78
C ALA A 216 -2.28 20.22 -1.94
N HIS A 217 -3.57 20.15 -1.59
CA HIS A 217 -4.22 21.23 -0.85
C HIS A 217 -3.72 21.37 0.60
N GLY A 218 -3.23 20.28 1.21
CA GLY A 218 -2.62 20.30 2.54
C GLY A 218 -1.41 21.22 2.60
N ALA A 219 -0.60 21.23 1.54
CA ALA A 219 0.52 22.17 1.39
C ALA A 219 0.06 23.54 0.88
N LEU A 220 -0.77 23.60 -0.18
CA LEU A 220 -1.15 24.85 -0.86
C LEU A 220 -1.94 25.82 0.02
N PHE A 221 -2.73 25.29 0.97
CA PHE A 221 -3.51 26.08 1.93
C PHE A 221 -2.83 26.18 3.31
N GLY A 222 -1.56 25.78 3.40
CA GLY A 222 -0.75 26.02 4.59
C GLY A 222 -0.52 27.52 4.87
N SER A 223 -0.10 27.81 6.10
CA SER A 223 0.19 29.17 6.56
C SER A 223 1.65 29.33 7.02
N PRO A 224 2.43 30.29 6.46
CA PRO A 224 2.10 31.12 5.30
C PRO A 224 1.96 30.30 4.01
N ARG A 225 1.38 30.89 2.95
CA ARG A 225 1.21 30.21 1.65
C ARG A 225 2.57 29.77 1.06
N PRO A 226 2.67 28.58 0.43
CA PRO A 226 3.91 28.13 -0.19
C PRO A 226 4.30 28.98 -1.40
N ALA A 227 5.53 29.49 -1.38
CA ALA A 227 6.13 30.30 -2.44
C ALA A 227 6.30 29.53 -3.75
N HIS A 228 6.46 28.21 -3.67
CA HIS A 228 6.73 27.33 -4.81
C HIS A 228 5.63 26.28 -5.03
N GLY A 229 4.43 26.51 -4.48
CA GLY A 229 3.33 25.56 -4.56
C GLY A 229 3.74 24.17 -4.04
N VAL A 230 3.48 23.13 -4.84
CA VAL A 230 3.90 21.74 -4.56
C VAL A 230 5.20 21.34 -5.26
N ALA A 231 5.83 22.25 -6.02
CA ALA A 231 7.07 21.98 -6.76
C ALA A 231 8.31 21.94 -5.85
N ALA A 232 8.12 22.05 -4.53
CA ALA A 232 9.15 21.87 -3.52
C ALA A 232 8.52 21.46 -2.18
N PRO A 233 9.25 20.72 -1.32
CA PRO A 233 8.79 20.44 0.02
C PRO A 233 8.75 21.70 0.87
N VAL A 234 7.88 21.67 1.86
CA VAL A 234 7.82 22.67 2.93
C VAL A 234 8.35 22.03 4.21
N ALA A 235 8.79 22.84 5.16
CA ALA A 235 9.12 22.39 6.50
C ALA A 235 7.99 22.78 7.45
N CYS A 236 7.46 21.83 8.22
CA CYS A 236 6.62 22.14 9.36
C CYS A 236 7.39 23.00 10.38
N PRO A 237 6.74 23.72 11.31
CA PRO A 237 7.44 24.55 12.30
C PRO A 237 8.47 23.79 13.17
N ASN A 238 8.30 22.47 13.31
CA ASN A 238 9.24 21.59 14.03
C ASN A 238 10.34 20.96 13.12
N GLY A 239 10.40 21.37 11.86
CA GLY A 239 11.40 20.97 10.87
C GLY A 239 11.15 19.65 10.13
N VAL A 240 10.06 18.92 10.42
CA VAL A 240 9.67 17.75 9.61
C VAL A 240 9.23 18.25 8.22
N ALA A 241 9.74 17.65 7.16
CA ALA A 241 9.39 18.04 5.80
C ALA A 241 8.04 17.45 5.36
N ALA A 242 7.28 18.19 4.57
CA ALA A 242 6.04 17.73 3.97
C ALA A 242 6.10 17.91 2.45
N PHE A 243 5.84 16.83 1.71
CA PHE A 243 5.80 16.83 0.25
C PHE A 243 4.36 16.78 -0.23
N GLY A 244 3.91 17.83 -0.93
CA GLY A 244 2.61 17.83 -1.58
C GLY A 244 2.63 17.03 -2.88
N ARG A 245 1.61 16.20 -3.10
CA ARG A 245 1.39 15.50 -4.36
C ARG A 245 1.26 16.46 -5.55
N ASP A 246 1.86 16.09 -6.68
CA ASP A 246 1.67 16.78 -7.95
C ASP A 246 0.38 16.37 -8.66
N LEU A 247 -0.49 17.35 -8.92
CA LEU A 247 -1.83 17.12 -9.51
C LEU A 247 -1.75 16.67 -10.98
N GLU A 248 -0.81 17.20 -11.75
CA GLU A 248 -0.70 16.89 -13.18
C GLU A 248 -0.29 15.43 -13.41
N SER A 249 0.69 14.95 -12.66
CA SER A 249 1.15 13.56 -12.71
C SER A 249 0.08 12.57 -12.26
N SER A 250 -0.66 12.90 -11.18
CA SER A 250 -1.73 12.04 -10.69
C SER A 250 -2.83 11.88 -11.73
N LYS A 251 -3.22 12.95 -12.41
CA LYS A 251 -4.26 12.89 -13.44
C LYS A 251 -3.90 11.96 -14.61
N SER A 252 -2.65 12.01 -15.09
CA SER A 252 -2.20 11.21 -16.24
C SER A 252 -2.23 9.70 -16.02
N VAL A 253 -2.06 9.26 -14.77
CA VAL A 253 -1.92 7.82 -14.45
C VAL A 253 -3.12 7.28 -13.70
N TRP A 254 -3.73 8.06 -12.78
CA TRP A 254 -4.80 7.59 -11.89
C TRP A 254 -6.18 7.50 -12.56
N SER A 255 -6.42 8.27 -13.63
CA SER A 255 -7.74 8.31 -14.26
C SER A 255 -7.92 7.12 -15.21
N ALA A 256 -8.86 6.22 -14.91
CA ALA A 256 -9.24 5.16 -15.85
C ALA A 256 -9.95 5.69 -17.12
N LYS A 257 -10.43 6.95 -17.11
CA LYS A 257 -11.12 7.57 -18.24
C LYS A 257 -10.22 8.47 -19.09
N GLU A 258 -9.30 9.19 -18.45
CA GLU A 258 -8.47 10.21 -19.09
C GLU A 258 -6.97 9.89 -19.01
N GLY A 259 -6.59 8.89 -18.22
CA GLY A 259 -5.21 8.46 -18.01
C GLY A 259 -4.87 7.19 -18.79
N TYR A 260 -3.57 6.86 -18.78
CA TYR A 260 -3.03 5.75 -19.56
C TYR A 260 -3.71 4.40 -19.34
N PRO A 261 -4.09 3.98 -18.11
CA PRO A 261 -4.69 2.65 -17.88
C PRO A 261 -5.96 2.35 -18.67
N GLY A 262 -6.66 3.38 -19.16
CA GLY A 262 -7.90 3.23 -19.94
C GLY A 262 -7.71 2.96 -21.44
N ASP A 263 -6.48 2.86 -21.94
CA ASP A 263 -6.21 2.69 -23.38
C ASP A 263 -6.73 1.35 -23.91
N GLY A 264 -7.27 1.38 -25.14
CA GLY A 264 -7.89 0.22 -25.76
C GLY A 264 -6.93 -0.94 -26.05
N ASP A 265 -5.62 -0.73 -25.98
CA ASP A 265 -4.63 -1.78 -26.19
C ASP A 265 -4.28 -2.54 -24.91
N TYR A 266 -4.73 -2.07 -23.73
CA TYR A 266 -4.46 -2.68 -22.43
C TYR A 266 -5.48 -3.75 -22.02
N ARG A 267 -5.03 -4.68 -21.16
CA ARG A 267 -5.82 -5.78 -20.60
C ARG A 267 -7.06 -5.25 -19.89
N ASP A 268 -8.21 -5.84 -20.18
CA ASP A 268 -9.45 -5.53 -19.49
C ASP A 268 -9.48 -6.22 -18.12
N PHE A 269 -9.55 -5.44 -17.05
CA PHE A 269 -9.60 -5.96 -15.69
C PHE A 269 -10.88 -6.77 -15.40
N TYR A 270 -12.00 -6.45 -16.04
CA TYR A 270 -13.31 -6.98 -15.66
C TYR A 270 -13.74 -8.22 -16.47
N ARG A 271 -12.99 -8.60 -17.51
CA ARG A 271 -13.23 -9.81 -18.30
C ARG A 271 -12.28 -10.93 -17.89
N ASP A 272 -12.83 -11.95 -17.23
CA ASP A 272 -12.08 -13.07 -16.68
C ASP A 272 -12.83 -14.38 -16.95
N ILE A 273 -12.08 -15.46 -17.23
CA ILE A 273 -12.65 -16.77 -17.53
C ILE A 273 -13.52 -17.35 -16.40
N GLY A 274 -13.33 -16.88 -15.16
CA GLY A 274 -14.18 -17.15 -14.00
C GLY A 274 -15.65 -16.80 -14.21
N PHE A 275 -15.93 -15.83 -15.08
CA PHE A 275 -17.28 -15.42 -15.45
C PHE A 275 -17.70 -15.96 -16.82
N ASP A 276 -16.75 -16.18 -17.73
CA ASP A 276 -17.04 -16.50 -19.13
C ASP A 276 -17.20 -18.01 -19.39
N LEU A 277 -16.41 -18.87 -18.74
CA LEU A 277 -16.38 -20.30 -19.05
C LEU A 277 -17.47 -21.09 -18.32
N GLU A 278 -17.73 -22.31 -18.81
CA GLU A 278 -18.68 -23.24 -18.20
C GLU A 278 -18.38 -23.47 -16.71
N TYR A 279 -19.44 -23.53 -15.92
CA TYR A 279 -19.33 -23.57 -14.46
C TYR A 279 -18.54 -24.79 -13.98
N ASP A 280 -18.83 -25.99 -14.50
CA ASP A 280 -18.15 -27.22 -14.06
C ASP A 280 -16.66 -27.24 -14.39
N TYR A 281 -16.24 -26.57 -15.47
CA TYR A 281 -14.83 -26.42 -15.83
C TYR A 281 -14.09 -25.56 -14.81
N ILE A 282 -14.68 -24.42 -14.42
CA ILE A 282 -14.00 -23.44 -13.57
C ILE A 282 -14.25 -23.63 -12.07
N ARG A 283 -15.30 -24.37 -11.69
CA ARG A 283 -15.70 -24.64 -10.31
C ARG A 283 -14.54 -25.03 -9.39
N PRO A 284 -13.57 -25.89 -9.79
CA PRO A 284 -12.44 -26.24 -8.94
C PRO A 284 -11.47 -25.08 -8.64
N TYR A 285 -11.62 -23.93 -9.28
CA TYR A 285 -10.78 -22.72 -9.12
C TYR A 285 -11.52 -21.53 -8.52
N LEU A 286 -12.83 -21.70 -8.29
CA LEU A 286 -13.64 -20.77 -7.51
C LEU A 286 -13.43 -21.01 -6.00
N ASN A 287 -14.13 -20.22 -5.19
CA ASN A 287 -14.18 -20.42 -3.75
C ASN A 287 -15.09 -21.60 -3.37
N GLY A 288 -14.97 -22.07 -2.13
CA GLY A 288 -15.76 -23.18 -1.60
C GLY A 288 -17.28 -22.96 -1.58
N ASP A 289 -17.77 -21.73 -1.72
CA ASP A 289 -19.20 -21.40 -1.79
C ASP A 289 -19.81 -21.54 -3.20
N GLY A 290 -18.97 -21.74 -4.22
CA GLY A 290 -19.38 -21.88 -5.62
C GLY A 290 -19.74 -20.56 -6.32
N ALA A 291 -19.52 -19.40 -5.69
CA ALA A 291 -19.73 -18.12 -6.37
C ALA A 291 -18.66 -17.90 -7.46
N ARG A 292 -19.07 -17.40 -8.62
CA ARG A 292 -18.12 -16.99 -9.67
C ARG A 292 -17.28 -15.80 -9.20
N LEU A 293 -15.99 -15.86 -9.47
CA LEU A 293 -15.00 -14.85 -9.09
C LEU A 293 -13.90 -14.76 -10.15
N GLN A 294 -13.04 -13.75 -10.04
CA GLN A 294 -11.89 -13.60 -10.95
C GLN A 294 -10.84 -14.68 -10.68
N THR A 295 -10.41 -15.37 -11.73
CA THR A 295 -9.39 -16.42 -11.69
C THR A 295 -7.98 -15.87 -11.89
N GLY A 296 -7.84 -14.67 -12.47
CA GLY A 296 -6.57 -14.09 -12.89
C GLY A 296 -6.26 -14.30 -14.38
N PHE A 297 -7.02 -15.14 -15.08
CA PHE A 297 -6.91 -15.34 -16.53
C PHE A 297 -7.87 -14.40 -17.26
N LYS A 298 -7.30 -13.32 -17.80
CA LYS A 298 -8.03 -12.25 -18.49
C LYS A 298 -7.51 -12.12 -19.91
N TYR A 299 -8.28 -12.59 -20.89
CA TYR A 299 -7.85 -12.71 -22.29
C TYR A 299 -8.25 -11.55 -23.20
N TYR A 300 -8.93 -10.56 -22.65
CA TYR A 300 -9.51 -9.49 -23.43
C TYR A 300 -8.85 -8.17 -23.12
N ARG A 301 -8.92 -7.24 -24.08
CA ARG A 301 -8.49 -5.86 -23.92
C ARG A 301 -9.67 -4.93 -23.79
N ILE A 302 -9.40 -3.72 -23.32
CA ILE A 302 -10.39 -2.65 -23.26
C ILE A 302 -10.90 -2.35 -24.69
N THR A 303 -12.18 -2.59 -24.94
CA THR A 303 -12.83 -2.38 -26.25
C THR A 303 -14.04 -1.43 -26.12
N GLY A 304 -14.08 -0.62 -25.06
CA GLY A 304 -15.25 0.21 -24.70
C GLY A 304 -16.30 -0.54 -23.88
N THR A 305 -17.49 0.05 -23.74
CA THR A 305 -18.62 -0.50 -22.95
C THR A 305 -19.43 -1.48 -23.79
N THR A 306 -18.88 -2.67 -24.02
CA THR A 306 -19.50 -3.76 -24.80
C THR A 306 -19.15 -5.11 -24.19
N ASP A 307 -20.02 -6.11 -24.37
CA ASP A 307 -19.70 -7.49 -24.03
C ASP A 307 -18.78 -8.13 -25.09
N ASP A 308 -18.81 -7.64 -26.33
CA ASP A 308 -17.99 -8.13 -27.44
C ASP A 308 -16.60 -7.47 -27.41
N LYS A 309 -15.77 -7.95 -26.48
CA LYS A 309 -14.41 -7.44 -26.28
C LYS A 309 -13.45 -8.17 -27.23
N ALA A 310 -12.53 -7.42 -27.82
CA ALA A 310 -11.47 -8.01 -28.63
C ALA A 310 -10.42 -8.71 -27.74
N PRO A 311 -9.72 -9.72 -28.25
CA PRO A 311 -8.67 -10.38 -27.49
C PRO A 311 -7.48 -9.44 -27.23
N TYR A 312 -6.78 -9.73 -26.14
CA TYR A 312 -5.61 -8.99 -25.69
C TYR A 312 -4.37 -9.39 -26.50
N ASP A 313 -3.55 -8.41 -26.88
CA ASP A 313 -2.27 -8.63 -27.55
C ASP A 313 -1.14 -8.06 -26.67
N PRO A 314 -0.37 -8.93 -25.98
CA PRO A 314 0.70 -8.49 -25.10
C PRO A 314 1.78 -7.66 -25.81
N ALA A 315 2.08 -7.94 -27.09
CA ALA A 315 3.12 -7.22 -27.82
C ALA A 315 2.67 -5.79 -28.13
N ARG A 316 1.42 -5.63 -28.58
CA ARG A 316 0.83 -4.32 -28.85
C ARG A 316 0.69 -3.47 -27.58
N ALA A 317 0.25 -4.08 -26.49
CA ALA A 317 0.17 -3.43 -25.18
C ALA A 317 1.56 -2.96 -24.71
N LEU A 318 2.58 -3.78 -24.95
CA LEU A 318 3.97 -3.45 -24.63
C LEU A 318 4.49 -2.26 -25.46
N GLU A 319 4.16 -2.15 -26.74
CA GLU A 319 4.45 -0.96 -27.54
C GLU A 319 3.74 0.28 -26.99
N LYS A 320 2.47 0.12 -26.58
CA LYS A 320 1.68 1.21 -26.00
C LYS A 320 2.32 1.78 -24.74
N THR A 321 2.85 0.92 -23.86
CA THR A 321 3.57 1.40 -22.66
C THR A 321 4.75 2.30 -23.00
N ALA A 322 5.46 2.09 -24.12
CA ALA A 322 6.57 2.95 -24.52
C ALA A 322 6.09 4.34 -24.97
N ILE A 323 4.96 4.40 -25.68
CA ILE A 323 4.33 5.65 -26.09
C ILE A 323 3.88 6.44 -24.85
N HIS A 324 3.18 5.79 -23.92
CA HIS A 324 2.71 6.44 -22.70
C HIS A 324 3.86 6.87 -21.77
N ALA A 325 4.92 6.09 -21.67
CA ALA A 325 6.13 6.47 -20.92
C ALA A 325 6.79 7.71 -21.55
N GLY A 326 6.88 7.78 -22.88
CA GLY A 326 7.38 8.96 -23.59
C GLY A 326 6.50 10.19 -23.40
N ASN A 327 5.18 10.04 -23.42
CA ASN A 327 4.26 11.15 -23.14
C ASN A 327 4.41 11.67 -21.70
N PHE A 328 4.48 10.78 -20.71
CA PHE A 328 4.70 11.17 -19.32
C PHE A 328 6.05 11.89 -19.16
N LEU A 329 7.12 11.36 -19.76
CA LEU A 329 8.44 11.99 -19.77
C LEU A 329 8.37 13.43 -20.30
N PHE A 330 7.84 13.60 -21.51
CA PHE A 330 7.74 14.90 -22.17
C PHE A 330 6.99 15.92 -21.29
N ASN A 331 5.87 15.53 -20.69
CA ASN A 331 5.10 16.41 -19.82
C ASN A 331 5.90 16.80 -18.57
N ARG A 332 6.63 15.86 -17.96
CA ARG A 332 7.48 16.13 -16.79
C ARG A 332 8.68 17.01 -17.12
N GLU A 333 9.30 16.85 -18.29
CA GLU A 333 10.36 17.76 -18.76
C GLU A 333 9.84 19.21 -18.85
N ARG A 334 8.72 19.41 -19.54
CA ARG A 334 8.12 20.75 -19.71
C ARG A 334 7.70 21.35 -18.37
N GLN A 335 7.12 20.55 -17.47
CA GLN A 335 6.74 20.99 -16.13
C GLN A 335 7.96 21.42 -15.31
N ILE A 336 9.03 20.62 -15.31
CA ILE A 336 10.25 20.90 -14.55
C ILE A 336 10.98 22.13 -15.10
N GLU A 337 11.12 22.27 -16.42
CA GLU A 337 11.71 23.46 -17.03
C GLU A 337 10.92 24.73 -16.68
N HIS A 338 9.59 24.65 -16.73
CA HIS A 338 8.73 25.77 -16.36
C HIS A 338 8.92 26.16 -14.89
N CYS A 339 8.84 25.20 -13.97
CA CYS A 339 9.05 25.46 -12.55
C CYS A 339 10.47 25.98 -12.26
N ALA A 340 11.49 25.39 -12.87
CA ALA A 340 12.89 25.82 -12.70
C ALA A 340 13.10 27.27 -13.17
N SER A 341 12.39 27.71 -14.21
CA SER A 341 12.46 29.11 -14.67
C SER A 341 11.87 30.13 -13.69
N LEU A 342 11.05 29.68 -12.74
CA LEU A 342 10.35 30.51 -11.76
C LEU A 342 10.90 30.37 -10.33
N MET A 343 11.88 29.49 -10.12
CA MET A 343 12.34 29.07 -8.80
C MET A 343 13.85 29.21 -8.65
N ASN A 344 14.30 29.64 -7.46
CA ASN A 344 15.73 29.70 -7.11
C ASN A 344 16.28 28.35 -6.57
N GLN A 345 15.42 27.34 -6.51
CA GLN A 345 15.75 25.99 -6.07
C GLN A 345 15.24 25.01 -7.13
N ARG A 346 15.89 23.85 -7.23
CA ARG A 346 15.47 22.83 -8.21
C ARG A 346 14.09 22.30 -7.84
N PRO A 347 13.11 22.36 -8.74
CA PRO A 347 11.80 21.80 -8.48
C PRO A 347 11.87 20.28 -8.34
N ILE A 348 10.95 19.74 -7.55
CA ILE A 348 10.66 18.32 -7.47
C ILE A 348 9.18 18.09 -7.79
N VAL A 349 8.93 17.14 -8.68
CA VAL A 349 7.58 16.61 -8.95
C VAL A 349 7.42 15.33 -8.13
N VAL A 350 6.45 15.31 -7.22
CA VAL A 350 6.16 14.14 -6.37
C VAL A 350 4.93 13.44 -6.90
N SER A 351 5.11 12.22 -7.39
CA SER A 351 4.08 11.41 -8.05
C SER A 351 3.78 10.14 -7.23
N PRO A 352 2.89 10.24 -6.23
CA PRO A 352 2.44 9.11 -5.44
C PRO A 352 1.26 8.37 -6.09
N TYR A 353 1.28 7.05 -6.00
CA TYR A 353 0.25 6.15 -6.50
C TYR A 353 0.11 4.93 -5.58
N ASP A 354 -1.06 4.31 -5.51
CA ASP A 354 -1.16 2.96 -4.97
C ASP A 354 -0.33 1.99 -5.82
N ALA A 355 0.42 1.11 -5.16
CA ALA A 355 1.32 0.17 -5.84
C ALA A 355 0.52 -0.82 -6.69
N GLU A 356 -0.63 -1.27 -6.20
CA GLU A 356 -1.55 -2.19 -6.86
C GLU A 356 -2.13 -1.60 -8.16
N LEU A 357 -1.99 -0.30 -8.41
CA LEU A 357 -2.24 0.24 -9.74
C LEU A 357 -1.33 -0.43 -10.78
N PHE A 358 -0.06 -0.65 -10.45
CA PHE A 358 0.94 -1.20 -11.37
C PHE A 358 0.93 -2.72 -11.36
N GLY A 359 0.02 -3.30 -12.14
CA GLY A 359 -0.01 -4.70 -12.49
C GLY A 359 -1.33 -5.38 -12.14
N HIS A 360 -1.95 -5.02 -11.01
CA HIS A 360 -3.28 -5.52 -10.68
C HIS A 360 -4.37 -4.77 -11.47
N TRP A 361 -4.55 -3.47 -11.19
CA TRP A 361 -5.56 -2.65 -11.88
C TRP A 361 -5.16 -2.30 -13.31
N TRP A 362 -3.91 -1.88 -13.52
CA TRP A 362 -3.31 -1.65 -14.83
C TRP A 362 -2.22 -2.68 -15.09
N PHE A 363 -2.56 -3.70 -15.87
CA PHE A 363 -1.74 -4.90 -16.03
C PHE A 363 -0.32 -4.62 -16.53
N GLU A 364 -0.19 -3.65 -17.43
CA GLU A 364 1.06 -3.26 -18.07
C GLU A 364 1.81 -2.18 -17.27
N GLY A 365 1.30 -1.78 -16.10
CA GLY A 365 1.89 -0.76 -15.25
C GLY A 365 3.36 -1.01 -14.89
N PRO A 366 3.79 -2.23 -14.50
CA PRO A 366 5.20 -2.52 -14.23
C PRO A 366 6.09 -2.32 -15.47
N ASP A 367 5.59 -2.70 -16.65
CA ASP A 367 6.29 -2.56 -17.93
C ASP A 367 6.37 -1.08 -18.38
N TRP A 368 5.34 -0.28 -18.10
CA TRP A 368 5.38 1.17 -18.27
C TRP A 368 6.38 1.83 -17.33
N LEU A 369 6.40 1.42 -16.06
CA LEU A 369 7.30 1.98 -15.05
C LEU A 369 8.76 1.71 -15.43
N GLU A 370 9.09 0.48 -15.83
CA GLU A 370 10.42 0.14 -16.34
C GLU A 370 10.81 1.02 -17.54
N ARG A 371 9.90 1.16 -18.52
CA ARG A 371 10.14 2.01 -19.70
C ARG A 371 10.35 3.47 -19.34
N LEU A 372 9.52 4.01 -18.46
CA LEU A 372 9.68 5.39 -18.01
C LEU A 372 11.06 5.59 -17.38
N ILE A 373 11.49 4.68 -16.50
CA ILE A 373 12.79 4.76 -15.84
C ILE A 373 13.94 4.75 -16.85
N ARG A 374 13.92 3.83 -17.82
CA ARG A 374 14.94 3.77 -18.87
C ARG A 374 14.94 5.03 -19.72
N LYS A 375 13.78 5.51 -20.14
CA LYS A 375 13.66 6.76 -20.91
C LYS A 375 14.15 7.99 -20.14
N VAL A 376 13.86 8.07 -18.84
CA VAL A 376 14.41 9.13 -17.98
C VAL A 376 15.94 9.06 -17.93
N HIS A 377 16.52 7.86 -17.95
CA HIS A 377 17.97 7.69 -17.94
C HIS A 377 18.63 7.99 -19.30
N ASP A 378 18.04 7.51 -20.40
CA ASP A 378 18.69 7.44 -21.72
C ASP A 378 18.30 8.59 -22.66
N ASP A 379 17.05 9.09 -22.58
CA ASP A 379 16.48 9.94 -23.63
C ASP A 379 16.60 11.46 -23.34
N GLN A 380 16.98 11.87 -22.12
CA GLN A 380 16.96 13.28 -21.70
C GLN A 380 17.98 13.65 -20.59
N ASN A 381 18.18 14.95 -20.35
CA ASN A 381 19.08 15.50 -19.30
C ASN A 381 18.46 16.65 -18.48
N VAL A 382 17.16 16.89 -18.58
CA VAL A 382 16.40 17.90 -17.85
C VAL A 382 16.26 17.54 -16.36
N PHE A 383 15.88 16.31 -16.04
CA PHE A 383 15.64 15.89 -14.66
C PHE A 383 16.20 14.52 -14.34
N ARG A 384 16.24 14.18 -13.05
CA ARG A 384 16.60 12.83 -12.58
C ARG A 384 15.54 12.27 -11.64
N LEU A 385 15.44 10.94 -11.60
CA LEU A 385 14.72 10.28 -10.52
C LEU A 385 15.46 10.52 -9.19
N THR A 386 14.70 10.74 -8.13
CA THR A 386 15.24 10.87 -6.77
C THR A 386 14.26 10.28 -5.77
N THR A 387 14.70 10.13 -4.52
CA THR A 387 13.83 9.87 -3.39
C THR A 387 13.67 11.14 -2.55
N PRO A 388 12.59 11.29 -1.76
CA PRO A 388 12.43 12.46 -0.90
C PRO A 388 13.61 12.67 0.05
N SER A 389 14.18 11.61 0.65
CA SER A 389 15.37 11.76 1.51
C SER A 389 16.59 12.27 0.74
N GLU A 390 16.84 11.74 -0.46
CA GLU A 390 17.95 12.22 -1.30
C GLU A 390 17.75 13.69 -1.71
N TYR A 391 16.52 14.09 -2.04
CA TYR A 391 16.21 15.48 -2.34
C TYR A 391 16.46 16.39 -1.14
N LEU A 392 15.98 16.01 0.05
CA LEU A 392 16.19 16.81 1.28
C LEU A 392 17.66 16.99 1.65
N ALA A 393 18.49 16.00 1.33
CA ALA A 393 19.94 16.05 1.54
C ALA A 393 20.65 16.97 0.53
N ARG A 394 20.13 17.09 -0.69
CA ARG A 394 20.70 17.93 -1.76
C ARG A 394 20.23 19.38 -1.71
N GLU A 395 18.94 19.58 -1.42
CA GLU A 395 18.27 20.86 -1.41
C GLU A 395 17.82 21.20 0.04
N PRO A 396 18.69 21.84 0.86
CA PRO A 396 18.42 22.06 2.27
C PRO A 396 17.46 23.22 2.56
N SER A 397 17.28 24.14 1.62
CA SER A 397 16.42 25.31 1.78
C SER A 397 14.95 24.89 1.69
N ARG A 398 14.17 25.23 2.72
CA ARG A 398 12.74 24.91 2.78
C ARG A 398 12.00 26.07 3.42
N GLN A 399 10.90 26.48 2.82
CA GLN A 399 10.00 27.43 3.46
C GLN A 399 9.34 26.77 4.67
N VAL A 400 9.36 27.46 5.81
CA VAL A 400 8.62 27.02 6.99
C VAL A 400 7.14 27.37 6.81
N ILE A 401 6.28 26.36 6.87
CA ILE A 401 4.82 26.46 6.70
C ILE A 401 4.17 25.50 7.69
N GLN A 402 3.08 25.90 8.32
CA GLN A 402 2.15 24.95 8.95
C GLN A 402 1.20 24.42 7.86
N PRO A 403 1.28 23.14 7.45
CA PRO A 403 0.30 22.57 6.52
C PRO A 403 -1.09 22.55 7.16
N THR A 404 -2.14 22.54 6.33
CA THR A 404 -3.52 22.42 6.81
C THR A 404 -3.94 20.95 6.90
N MET A 405 -5.03 20.67 7.64
CA MET A 405 -5.67 19.36 7.63
C MET A 405 -6.02 18.95 6.19
N SER A 406 -5.69 17.72 5.82
CA SER A 406 -5.91 17.19 4.48
C SER A 406 -5.95 15.68 4.46
N SER A 407 -6.52 15.12 3.40
CA SER A 407 -6.33 13.75 2.95
C SER A 407 -6.28 13.73 1.43
N TRP A 408 -5.85 12.63 0.84
CA TRP A 408 -5.92 12.45 -0.62
C TRP A 408 -7.22 11.78 -1.09
N GLY A 409 -8.18 11.60 -0.18
CA GLY A 409 -9.48 10.97 -0.44
C GLY A 409 -10.51 11.91 -1.09
N TYR A 410 -11.76 11.44 -1.18
CA TYR A 410 -12.85 12.23 -1.75
C TYR A 410 -13.00 13.60 -1.05
N GLN A 411 -13.07 14.68 -1.84
CA GLN A 411 -13.10 16.08 -1.41
C GLN A 411 -11.88 16.54 -0.59
N GLY A 412 -10.85 15.71 -0.44
CA GLY A 412 -9.59 16.07 0.23
C GLY A 412 -9.63 16.08 1.76
N TYR A 413 -10.71 15.64 2.40
CA TYR A 413 -10.83 15.68 3.87
C TYR A 413 -11.30 14.34 4.44
N ASN A 414 -12.18 14.36 5.43
CA ASN A 414 -12.53 13.18 6.22
C ASN A 414 -13.69 12.37 5.63
N GLU A 415 -14.38 12.84 4.59
CA GLU A 415 -15.72 12.34 4.18
C GLU A 415 -15.74 10.84 3.83
N VAL A 416 -14.63 10.30 3.30
CA VAL A 416 -14.54 8.86 3.03
C VAL A 416 -14.66 8.05 4.32
N TRP A 417 -13.98 8.49 5.38
CA TRP A 417 -13.90 7.77 6.65
C TRP A 417 -14.91 8.24 7.69
N LEU A 418 -15.49 9.44 7.55
CA LEU A 418 -16.53 9.97 8.44
C LEU A 418 -17.73 10.47 7.64
N ASN A 419 -18.74 9.59 7.52
CA ASN A 419 -20.05 9.91 6.95
C ASN A 419 -21.11 8.93 7.50
N GLY A 420 -22.36 9.07 7.06
CA GLY A 420 -23.48 8.27 7.58
C GLY A 420 -23.39 6.75 7.42
N SER A 421 -22.47 6.21 6.58
CA SER A 421 -22.28 4.75 6.48
C SER A 421 -21.31 4.17 7.53
N ASN A 422 -20.48 5.01 8.15
CA ASN A 422 -19.37 4.58 9.02
C ASN A 422 -19.18 5.42 10.30
N ASP A 423 -19.95 6.49 10.49
CA ASP A 423 -19.87 7.37 11.68
C ASP A 423 -20.07 6.64 13.02
N TRP A 424 -20.90 5.59 13.04
CA TRP A 424 -21.21 4.79 14.22
C TRP A 424 -19.99 4.12 14.85
N ILE A 425 -18.91 3.93 14.07
CA ILE A 425 -17.68 3.24 14.51
C ILE A 425 -16.95 4.07 15.58
N TYR A 426 -16.89 5.39 15.41
CA TYR A 426 -15.95 6.23 16.14
C TYR A 426 -16.23 6.32 17.63
N ARG A 427 -17.50 6.35 18.05
CA ARG A 427 -17.85 6.32 19.48
C ARG A 427 -17.29 5.08 20.19
N HIS A 428 -17.20 3.95 19.47
CA HIS A 428 -16.67 2.71 20.02
C HIS A 428 -15.15 2.75 20.05
N LEU A 429 -14.50 3.15 18.94
CA LEU A 429 -13.04 3.28 18.88
C LEU A 429 -12.53 4.26 19.93
N HIS A 430 -13.17 5.43 20.07
CA HIS A 430 -12.78 6.39 21.09
C HIS A 430 -12.90 5.78 22.48
N LYS A 431 -14.03 5.14 22.81
CA LYS A 431 -14.18 4.52 24.12
C LYS A 431 -13.16 3.40 24.40
N MET A 432 -12.76 2.65 23.37
CA MET A 432 -11.74 1.62 23.51
C MET A 432 -10.36 2.21 23.79
N VAL A 433 -9.99 3.34 23.17
CA VAL A 433 -8.72 4.01 23.47
C VAL A 433 -8.70 4.50 24.93
N ASP A 434 -9.78 5.09 25.44
CA ASP A 434 -9.85 5.51 26.85
C ASP A 434 -9.57 4.33 27.79
N ARG A 435 -10.24 3.20 27.52
CA ARG A 435 -10.07 1.95 28.28
C ARG A 435 -8.66 1.39 28.14
N MET A 436 -8.07 1.44 26.95
CA MET A 436 -6.71 0.97 26.72
C MET A 436 -5.69 1.82 27.50
N VAL A 437 -5.85 3.15 27.50
CA VAL A 437 -5.02 4.07 28.28
C VAL A 437 -5.20 3.82 29.77
N GLU A 438 -6.44 3.68 30.25
CA GLU A 438 -6.75 3.33 31.64
C GLU A 438 -6.03 2.05 32.06
N MET A 439 -6.17 0.97 31.29
CA MET A 439 -5.57 -0.32 31.60
C MET A 439 -4.05 -0.29 31.51
N ALA A 440 -3.49 0.45 30.55
CA ALA A 440 -2.04 0.63 30.44
C ALA A 440 -1.45 1.35 31.66
N ASN A 441 -2.16 2.36 32.19
CA ASN A 441 -1.72 3.10 33.38
C ASN A 441 -1.95 2.34 34.69
N ARG A 442 -3.04 1.57 34.81
CA ARG A 442 -3.35 0.77 36.01
C ARG A 442 -2.39 -0.41 36.20
N HIS A 443 -1.87 -0.93 35.10
CA HIS A 443 -1.01 -2.09 35.11
C HIS A 443 0.36 -1.75 34.51
N PRO A 444 1.21 -0.90 35.12
CA PRO A 444 2.50 -0.52 34.51
C PRO A 444 3.54 -1.67 34.52
N GLN A 445 3.33 -2.68 35.36
CA GLN A 445 4.24 -3.80 35.61
C GLN A 445 3.55 -5.16 35.41
N ALA A 446 2.56 -5.25 34.50
CA ALA A 446 1.91 -6.52 34.23
C ALA A 446 2.91 -7.56 33.70
N ASP A 447 2.77 -8.79 34.14
CA ASP A 447 3.55 -9.95 33.69
C ASP A 447 2.62 -11.12 33.31
N GLY A 448 3.23 -12.23 32.87
CA GLY A 448 2.54 -13.48 32.54
C GLY A 448 1.31 -13.31 31.65
N VAL A 449 0.20 -13.94 32.08
CA VAL A 449 -1.08 -13.95 31.35
C VAL A 449 -1.71 -12.55 31.30
N GLN A 450 -1.52 -11.73 32.33
CA GLN A 450 -2.06 -10.37 32.36
C GLN A 450 -1.42 -9.49 31.28
N ARG A 451 -0.09 -9.55 31.13
CA ARG A 451 0.62 -8.84 30.06
C ARG A 451 0.18 -9.31 28.67
N ARG A 452 0.04 -10.62 28.49
CA ARG A 452 -0.46 -11.23 27.23
C ARG A 452 -1.84 -10.70 26.87
N ALA A 453 -2.77 -10.71 27.82
CA ALA A 453 -4.13 -10.19 27.63
C ALA A 453 -4.15 -8.69 27.31
N LEU A 454 -3.36 -7.87 27.99
CA LEU A 454 -3.24 -6.44 27.70
C LEU A 454 -2.65 -6.18 26.31
N ASN A 455 -1.64 -6.95 25.91
CA ASN A 455 -1.08 -6.90 24.56
C ASN A 455 -2.12 -7.29 23.51
N GLN A 456 -2.86 -8.38 23.70
CA GLN A 456 -3.93 -8.77 22.78
C GLN A 456 -5.03 -7.70 22.72
N MET A 457 -5.41 -7.12 23.85
CA MET A 457 -6.39 -6.03 23.89
C MET A 457 -5.91 -4.82 23.08
N ALA A 458 -4.61 -4.48 23.15
CA ALA A 458 -4.03 -3.44 22.32
C ALA A 458 -4.02 -3.81 20.81
N ARG A 459 -3.79 -5.09 20.46
CA ARG A 459 -3.89 -5.58 19.06
C ARG A 459 -5.31 -5.45 18.53
N GLU A 460 -6.32 -5.86 19.28
CA GLU A 460 -7.73 -5.72 18.88
C GLU A 460 -8.10 -4.26 18.60
N LEU A 461 -7.62 -3.33 19.43
CA LEU A 461 -7.81 -1.91 19.20
C LEU A 461 -7.16 -1.44 17.90
N LEU A 462 -5.90 -1.79 17.66
CA LEU A 462 -5.22 -1.45 16.41
C LEU A 462 -5.95 -2.03 15.21
N LEU A 463 -6.35 -3.30 15.24
CA LEU A 463 -7.09 -3.96 14.15
C LEU A 463 -8.44 -3.30 13.87
N ALA A 464 -9.18 -2.90 14.92
CA ALA A 464 -10.45 -2.17 14.78
C ALA A 464 -10.27 -0.76 14.20
N GLN A 465 -9.09 -0.16 14.37
CA GLN A 465 -8.77 1.20 13.95
C GLN A 465 -8.37 1.35 12.47
N SER A 466 -8.22 0.25 11.72
CA SER A 466 -7.86 0.30 10.30
C SER A 466 -8.84 1.16 9.49
N SER A 467 -8.31 2.05 8.64
CA SER A 467 -9.12 2.93 7.79
C SER A 467 -9.92 2.14 6.74
N ASP A 468 -9.43 0.95 6.37
CA ASP A 468 -10.01 0.07 5.35
C ASP A 468 -11.46 -0.28 5.66
N TRP A 469 -11.81 -0.49 6.93
CA TRP A 469 -13.18 -0.83 7.31
C TRP A 469 -14.15 0.30 6.98
N ALA A 470 -13.78 1.55 7.31
CA ALA A 470 -14.59 2.71 6.99
C ALA A 470 -14.63 2.97 5.46
N PHE A 471 -13.53 2.72 4.76
CA PHE A 471 -13.44 2.80 3.30
C PHE A 471 -14.37 1.79 2.60
N ILE A 472 -14.32 0.52 2.99
CA ILE A 472 -15.17 -0.56 2.45
C ILE A 472 -16.66 -0.27 2.68
N LEU A 473 -17.01 0.27 3.85
CA LEU A 473 -18.39 0.67 4.16
C LEU A 473 -18.86 1.86 3.31
N LYS A 474 -17.97 2.80 2.96
CA LYS A 474 -18.29 3.92 2.07
C LYS A 474 -18.42 3.47 0.62
N THR A 475 -17.56 2.60 0.14
CA THR A 475 -17.54 2.14 -1.27
C THR A 475 -18.53 1.01 -1.56
N GLN A 476 -19.14 0.42 -0.54
CA GLN A 476 -20.17 -0.62 -0.64
C GLN A 476 -19.70 -1.91 -1.35
N THR A 477 -18.43 -2.30 -1.18
CA THR A 477 -17.86 -3.50 -1.81
C THR A 477 -18.07 -4.75 -0.92
N HIS A 478 -17.27 -4.92 0.13
CA HIS A 478 -17.29 -6.07 1.04
C HIS A 478 -17.88 -5.70 2.42
N THR A 479 -19.03 -5.03 2.44
CA THR A 479 -19.60 -4.43 3.66
C THR A 479 -19.87 -5.44 4.76
N THR A 480 -20.42 -6.61 4.43
CA THR A 480 -20.65 -7.70 5.41
C THR A 480 -19.35 -8.12 6.11
N TYR A 481 -18.26 -8.22 5.35
CA TYR A 481 -16.94 -8.56 5.90
C TYR A 481 -16.43 -7.45 6.83
N ALA A 482 -16.46 -6.19 6.38
CA ALA A 482 -16.05 -5.06 7.22
C ALA A 482 -16.87 -4.94 8.51
N TYR A 483 -18.20 -5.12 8.45
CA TYR A 483 -19.06 -5.15 9.64
C TYR A 483 -18.67 -6.27 10.59
N ARG A 484 -18.41 -7.47 10.08
CA ARG A 484 -17.98 -8.61 10.90
C ARG A 484 -16.64 -8.33 11.56
N ARG A 485 -15.63 -7.88 10.81
CA ARG A 485 -14.30 -7.55 11.32
C ARG A 485 -14.36 -6.51 12.44
N LEU A 486 -15.08 -5.40 12.21
CA LEU A 486 -15.29 -4.39 13.25
C LEU A 486 -15.96 -5.00 14.49
N ARG A 487 -17.09 -5.69 14.33
CA ARG A 487 -17.82 -6.26 15.48
C ARG A 487 -16.99 -7.28 16.26
N ASP A 488 -16.22 -8.11 15.57
CA ASP A 488 -15.36 -9.11 16.18
C ASP A 488 -14.27 -8.44 17.02
N HIS A 489 -13.52 -7.48 16.47
CA HIS A 489 -12.48 -6.76 17.22
C HIS A 489 -13.04 -5.92 18.38
N LEU A 490 -14.17 -5.22 18.17
CA LEU A 490 -14.87 -4.48 19.23
C LEU A 490 -15.31 -5.42 20.38
N GLY A 491 -15.83 -6.60 20.04
CA GLY A 491 -16.29 -7.62 20.99
C GLY A 491 -15.14 -8.27 21.76
N ARG A 492 -14.07 -8.68 21.05
CA ARG A 492 -12.85 -9.27 21.62
C ARG A 492 -12.17 -8.30 22.58
N PHE A 493 -12.02 -7.03 22.19
CA PHE A 493 -11.50 -5.98 23.06
C PHE A 493 -12.34 -5.84 24.33
N SER A 494 -13.67 -5.74 24.18
CA SER A 494 -14.56 -5.52 25.32
C SER A 494 -14.56 -6.68 26.29
N ARG A 495 -14.49 -7.92 25.78
CA ARG A 495 -14.36 -9.12 26.60
C ARG A 495 -13.04 -9.14 27.38
N LEU A 496 -11.91 -8.86 26.73
CA LEU A 496 -10.60 -8.79 27.40
C LEU A 496 -10.60 -7.72 28.50
N TYR A 497 -11.19 -6.54 28.23
CA TYR A 497 -11.32 -5.47 29.22
C TYR A 497 -12.12 -5.94 30.45
N ASP A 498 -13.25 -6.61 30.25
CA ASP A 498 -14.09 -7.12 31.33
C ASP A 498 -13.40 -8.22 32.14
N GLU A 499 -12.77 -9.20 31.47
CA GLU A 499 -12.02 -10.29 32.12
C GLU A 499 -10.83 -9.75 32.92
N LEU A 500 -10.09 -8.78 32.38
CA LEU A 500 -8.99 -8.11 33.08
C LEU A 500 -9.47 -7.34 34.32
N THR A 501 -10.60 -6.65 34.22
CA THR A 501 -11.17 -5.86 35.32
C THR A 501 -11.72 -6.74 36.44
N ARG A 502 -12.27 -7.92 36.11
CA ARG A 502 -12.78 -8.90 37.08
C ARG A 502 -11.71 -9.84 37.62
N HIS A 503 -10.49 -9.82 37.06
CA HIS A 503 -9.43 -10.79 37.35
C HIS A 503 -9.82 -12.25 37.02
N GLU A 504 -10.61 -12.43 35.96
CA GLU A 504 -11.16 -13.72 35.52
C GLU A 504 -10.71 -14.06 34.09
N LEU A 505 -9.41 -13.96 33.82
CA LEU A 505 -8.84 -14.22 32.49
C LEU A 505 -9.01 -15.69 32.08
N HIS A 506 -9.64 -15.90 30.92
CA HIS A 506 -9.78 -17.24 30.35
C HIS A 506 -8.61 -17.57 29.42
N GLU A 507 -7.52 -18.09 29.99
CA GLU A 507 -6.25 -18.33 29.27
C GLU A 507 -6.37 -19.18 27.99
N PRO A 508 -7.17 -20.27 27.94
CA PRO A 508 -7.33 -21.03 26.69
C PRO A 508 -7.92 -20.20 25.54
N TRP A 509 -8.89 -19.32 25.86
CA TRP A 509 -9.49 -18.44 24.85
C TRP A 509 -8.54 -17.33 24.42
N LEU A 510 -7.74 -16.81 25.36
CA LEU A 510 -6.67 -15.86 25.03
C LEU A 510 -5.66 -16.47 24.06
N ALA A 511 -5.26 -17.73 24.28
CA ALA A 511 -4.31 -18.42 23.39
C ALA A 511 -4.89 -18.64 21.97
N GLU A 512 -6.18 -19.01 21.87
CA GLU A 512 -6.89 -19.09 20.58
C GLU A 512 -6.92 -17.74 19.87
N LEU A 513 -7.21 -16.67 20.61
CA LEU A 513 -7.25 -15.32 20.07
C LEU A 513 -5.86 -14.83 19.62
N GLU A 514 -4.81 -15.06 20.41
CA GLU A 514 -3.42 -14.75 20.04
C GLU A 514 -2.97 -15.50 18.78
N ALA A 515 -3.48 -16.72 18.56
CA ALA A 515 -3.20 -17.49 17.36
C ALA A 515 -3.95 -16.97 16.12
N ALA A 516 -5.17 -16.43 16.30
CA ALA A 516 -5.98 -15.85 15.22
C ALA A 516 -5.47 -14.45 14.83
N ASP A 517 -5.39 -13.55 15.80
CA ASP A 517 -5.02 -12.14 15.65
C ASP A 517 -3.57 -11.92 16.13
N ASN A 518 -2.62 -12.55 15.43
CA ASN A 518 -1.19 -12.56 15.77
C ASN A 518 -0.42 -11.30 15.33
N LEU A 519 -1.12 -10.24 14.90
CA LEU A 519 -0.51 -9.01 14.39
C LEU A 519 0.37 -8.34 15.45
N PHE A 520 1.62 -8.03 15.09
CA PHE A 520 2.66 -7.48 15.98
C PHE A 520 2.90 -8.33 17.24
N PRO A 521 3.59 -9.47 17.12
CA PRO A 521 4.00 -10.29 18.26
C PRO A 521 4.81 -9.51 19.31
N PHE A 522 5.54 -8.48 18.87
CA PHE A 522 6.35 -7.59 19.70
C PHE A 522 5.55 -6.49 20.42
N LEU A 523 4.24 -6.35 20.15
CA LEU A 523 3.46 -5.23 20.68
C LEU A 523 3.54 -5.18 22.21
N ASP A 524 3.70 -3.97 22.72
CA ASP A 524 3.65 -3.69 24.14
C ASP A 524 2.55 -2.67 24.43
N TYR A 525 1.53 -3.09 25.19
CA TYR A 525 0.37 -2.27 25.54
C TYR A 525 0.74 -0.94 26.21
N ARG A 526 1.92 -0.86 26.83
CA ARG A 526 2.43 0.35 27.49
C ARG A 526 2.65 1.51 26.52
N VAL A 527 2.64 1.29 25.21
CA VAL A 527 2.62 2.38 24.22
C VAL A 527 1.42 3.33 24.43
N TYR A 528 0.32 2.84 25.01
CA TYR A 528 -0.85 3.64 25.37
C TYR A 528 -0.74 4.36 26.72
N ALA A 529 0.26 4.07 27.56
CA ALA A 529 0.41 4.72 28.86
C ALA A 529 0.70 6.23 28.70
N THR A 530 0.21 7.03 29.65
CA THR A 530 0.33 8.50 29.63
C THR A 530 1.75 9.00 29.87
N ALA A 531 2.54 8.23 30.63
CA ALA A 531 3.94 8.51 30.94
C ALA A 531 4.93 7.89 29.95
N SER A 532 4.45 7.26 28.87
CA SER A 532 5.31 6.81 27.77
C SER A 532 5.79 8.03 27.00
N SER A 533 6.81 8.68 27.56
CA SER A 533 7.55 9.77 26.94
C SER A 533 8.16 9.28 25.62
N ALA A 534 8.00 10.14 24.61
CA ALA A 534 8.57 10.09 23.27
C ALA A 534 9.94 9.42 23.15
#